data_AF-A0A5D2FSJ9-F1
#
_entry.id   AF-A0A5D2FSJ9-F1
#
_cell.length_a   1.000
_cell.length_b   1.000
_cell.length_c   1.000
_cell.angle_alpha   90.00
_cell.angle_beta   90.00
_cell.angle_gamma   90.00
#
_symmetry.space_group_name_H-M   'P 1'
#
loop_
_entity.id
_entity.type
_entity.pdbx_description
1 polymer ?
#
loop_
_entity_poly.entity_id
_entity_poly.type
_entity_poly.pdbx_seq_one_letter_code
_entity_poly.pdbx_strand_id
1 'polypeptide(L)'
;MGVDTVRDTGMWMFSCCFLLLFFLLRSMRITTWNITGLGSVPNIEVVNRVVRTSRADVCFIQETKLDSMLVELIRKFWGEDCFVFIFAAAVERSGGLLMIWDKGHF
;
A
#
# COMPACT_ATOMS: atom_id res chain seq x y z
N MET A 1 11.67 -33.16 -34.52
CA MET A 1 11.99 -31.95 -33.73
C MET A 1 10.72 -31.11 -33.55
N GLY A 2 9.74 -31.58 -32.77
CA GLY A 2 8.44 -30.88 -32.69
C GLY A 2 7.49 -31.33 -31.58
N VAL A 3 7.98 -32.02 -30.55
CA VAL A 3 7.15 -32.50 -29.43
C VAL A 3 7.39 -31.68 -28.15
N ASP A 4 8.50 -30.93 -28.09
CA ASP A 4 8.90 -30.19 -26.89
C ASP A 4 8.29 -28.78 -26.82
N THR A 5 7.96 -28.15 -27.95
CA THR A 5 7.42 -26.78 -28.00
C THR A 5 5.99 -26.66 -27.45
N VAL A 6 5.19 -27.73 -27.53
CA VAL A 6 3.80 -27.75 -27.03
C VAL A 6 3.75 -27.90 -25.51
N ARG A 7 4.74 -28.59 -24.90
CA ARG A 7 4.81 -28.75 -23.44
C ARG A 7 5.23 -27.46 -22.74
N ASP A 8 6.12 -26.68 -23.37
CA ASP A 8 6.52 -25.38 -22.82
C ASP A 8 5.40 -24.33 -22.95
N THR A 9 4.72 -24.25 -24.09
CA THR A 9 3.58 -23.30 -24.25
C THR A 9 2.43 -23.59 -23.30
N GLY A 10 2.15 -24.87 -23.01
CA GLY A 10 1.20 -25.25 -21.97
C GLY A 10 1.63 -24.80 -20.58
N MET A 11 2.89 -24.98 -20.21
CA MET A 11 3.44 -24.57 -18.90
C MET A 11 3.32 -23.05 -18.67
N TRP A 12 3.61 -22.24 -19.69
CA TRP A 12 3.43 -20.78 -19.63
C TRP A 12 1.97 -20.38 -19.55
N MET A 13 1.07 -21.05 -20.27
CA MET A 13 -0.36 -20.75 -20.26
C MET A 13 -1.00 -21.12 -18.91
N PHE A 14 -0.63 -22.27 -18.32
CA PHE A 14 -1.07 -22.65 -16.97
C PHE A 14 -0.52 -21.69 -15.91
N SER A 15 0.75 -21.29 -16.01
CA SER A 15 1.34 -20.28 -15.12
C SER A 15 0.62 -18.93 -15.22
N CYS A 16 0.33 -18.47 -16.44
CA CYS A 16 -0.35 -17.20 -16.68
C CYS A 16 -1.80 -17.22 -16.17
N CYS A 17 -2.55 -18.30 -16.43
CA CYS A 17 -3.90 -18.48 -15.89
C CYS A 17 -3.92 -18.57 -14.37
N PHE A 18 -2.92 -19.22 -13.76
CA PHE A 18 -2.81 -19.29 -12.30
C PHE A 18 -2.48 -17.91 -11.70
N LEU A 19 -1.59 -17.14 -12.32
CA LEU A 19 -1.28 -15.76 -11.93
C LEU A 19 -2.47 -14.82 -12.12
N LEU A 20 -3.22 -14.95 -13.21
CA LEU A 20 -4.45 -14.20 -13.47
C LEU A 20 -5.53 -14.53 -12.46
N LEU A 21 -5.74 -15.82 -12.15
CA LEU A 21 -6.68 -16.24 -11.13
C LEU A 21 -6.22 -15.74 -9.74
N PHE A 22 -4.92 -15.75 -9.45
CA PHE A 22 -4.37 -15.23 -8.20
C PHE A 22 -4.56 -13.72 -8.05
N PHE A 23 -4.41 -12.96 -9.13
CA PHE A 23 -4.73 -11.52 -9.16
C PHE A 23 -6.23 -11.25 -9.04
N LEU A 24 -7.07 -12.01 -9.75
CA LEU A 24 -8.53 -11.87 -9.74
C LEU A 24 -9.17 -12.32 -8.42
N LEU A 25 -8.56 -13.25 -7.70
CA LEU A 25 -8.99 -13.71 -6.37
C LEU A 25 -8.41 -12.86 -5.23
N ARG A 26 -7.60 -11.84 -5.53
CA ARG A 26 -6.99 -11.00 -4.49
C ARG A 26 -8.05 -10.10 -3.87
N SER A 27 -8.43 -10.38 -2.62
CA SER A 27 -9.35 -9.54 -1.86
C SER A 27 -8.66 -8.24 -1.41
N MET A 28 -9.39 -7.13 -1.46
CA MET A 28 -8.92 -5.82 -1.01
C MET A 28 -8.59 -5.84 0.48
N ARG A 29 -7.39 -5.37 0.84
CA ARG A 29 -6.87 -5.33 2.21
C ARG A 29 -6.85 -3.90 2.72
N ILE A 30 -7.72 -3.59 3.65
CA ILE A 30 -7.76 -2.31 4.35
C ILE A 30 -7.01 -2.42 5.67
N THR A 31 -6.05 -1.53 5.92
CA THR A 31 -5.36 -1.42 7.21
C THR A 31 -5.65 -0.07 7.83
N THR A 32 -6.14 -0.06 9.06
CA THR A 32 -6.31 1.17 9.85
C THR A 32 -5.36 1.14 11.04
N TRP A 33 -4.69 2.25 11.30
CA TRP A 33 -3.77 2.35 12.41
C TRP A 33 -3.83 3.74 13.05
N ASN A 34 -4.09 3.77 14.35
CA ASN A 34 -3.94 4.95 15.18
C ASN A 34 -2.50 5.00 15.73
N ILE A 35 -1.75 6.05 15.38
CA ILE A 35 -0.37 6.28 15.83
C ILE A 35 -0.32 7.51 16.73
N THR A 36 0.60 7.54 17.69
CA THR A 36 0.77 8.72 18.54
C THR A 36 1.74 9.73 17.91
N GLY A 37 1.45 10.19 16.70
CA GLY A 37 2.25 11.18 15.95
C GLY A 37 3.18 10.60 14.88
N LEU A 38 3.20 11.19 13.68
CA LEU A 38 3.99 10.73 12.52
C LEU A 38 5.27 11.55 12.28
N GLY A 39 5.53 12.60 13.07
CA GLY A 39 6.61 13.56 12.81
C GLY A 39 8.04 13.08 13.09
N SER A 40 8.24 11.90 13.69
CA SER A 40 9.57 11.39 14.02
C SER A 40 10.01 10.30 13.05
N VAL A 41 11.31 10.28 12.72
CA VAL A 41 11.94 9.24 11.87
C VAL A 41 11.61 7.80 12.33
N PRO A 42 11.69 7.43 13.63
CA PRO A 42 11.35 6.08 14.05
C PRO A 42 9.88 5.75 13.80
N ASN A 43 8.96 6.69 13.99
CA ASN A 43 7.54 6.44 13.72
C ASN A 43 7.30 6.18 12.22
N ILE A 44 7.99 6.90 11.34
CA ILE A 44 7.93 6.68 9.89
C ILE A 44 8.43 5.27 9.53
N GLU A 45 9.51 4.80 10.15
CA GLU A 45 10.08 3.47 9.90
C GLU A 45 9.14 2.35 10.38
N VAL A 46 8.50 2.52 11.54
CA VAL A 46 7.50 1.56 12.03
C VAL A 46 6.26 1.56 11.13
N VAL A 47 5.82 2.74 10.65
CA VAL A 47 4.74 2.85 9.64
C VAL A 47 5.10 2.13 8.34
N ASN A 48 6.31 2.34 7.83
CA ASN A 48 6.81 1.64 6.64
C ASN A 48 6.74 0.12 6.85
N ARG A 49 7.27 -0.37 7.98
CA ARG A 49 7.27 -1.81 8.30
C ARG A 49 5.86 -2.39 8.35
N VAL A 50 4.90 -1.69 8.95
CA VAL A 50 3.52 -2.18 9.04
C VAL A 50 2.84 -2.16 7.68
N VAL A 51 3.01 -1.11 6.88
CA VAL A 51 2.47 -1.06 5.51
C VAL A 51 3.02 -2.20 4.67
N ARG A 52 4.34 -2.43 4.69
CA ARG A 52 5.00 -3.53 3.96
C ARG A 52 4.56 -4.92 4.43
N THR A 53 4.42 -5.11 5.75
CA THR A 53 4.04 -6.41 6.32
C THR A 53 2.55 -6.71 6.07
N SER A 54 1.70 -5.70 6.17
CA SER A 54 0.25 -5.84 5.98
C SER A 54 -0.16 -5.98 4.52
N ARG A 55 0.72 -5.63 3.56
CA ARG A 55 0.39 -5.60 2.12
C ARG A 55 -0.95 -4.90 1.88
N ALA A 56 -1.13 -3.76 2.54
CA ALA A 56 -2.37 -2.99 2.51
C ALA A 56 -2.57 -2.35 1.14
N ASP A 57 -3.79 -2.42 0.63
CA ASP A 57 -4.20 -1.74 -0.60
C ASP A 57 -4.70 -0.33 -0.31
N VAL A 58 -5.31 -0.18 0.86
CA VAL A 58 -5.76 1.09 1.43
C VAL A 58 -5.28 1.15 2.88
N CYS A 59 -4.65 2.25 3.26
CA CYS A 59 -4.19 2.51 4.61
C CYS A 59 -4.79 3.79 5.18
N PHE A 60 -5.25 3.70 6.42
CA PHE A 60 -5.76 4.82 7.22
C PHE A 60 -4.85 5.01 8.42
N ILE A 61 -4.28 6.20 8.56
CA ILE A 61 -3.42 6.58 9.68
C ILE A 61 -4.10 7.71 10.45
N GLN A 62 -4.38 7.48 11.72
CA GLN A 62 -5.04 8.44 12.62
C GLN A 62 -4.04 8.99 13.63
N GLU A 63 -4.37 10.13 14.24
CA GLU A 63 -3.56 10.75 15.29
C GLU A 63 -2.12 11.10 14.82
N THR A 64 -1.98 11.42 13.52
CA THR A 64 -0.72 11.85 12.90
C THR A 64 -0.07 13.05 13.60
N LYS A 65 -0.87 13.92 14.25
CA LYS A 65 -0.47 15.16 14.94
C LYS A 65 0.40 16.07 14.06
N LEU A 66 0.14 16.05 12.75
CA LEU A 66 0.81 16.89 11.77
C LEU A 66 -0.13 18.00 11.33
N ASP A 67 0.42 19.21 11.20
CA ASP A 67 -0.31 20.38 10.66
C ASP A 67 -0.34 20.34 9.12
N SER A 68 0.69 19.77 8.51
CA SER A 68 0.80 19.63 7.06
C SER A 68 1.48 18.31 6.70
N MET A 69 1.03 17.67 5.64
CA MET A 69 1.66 16.48 5.08
C MET A 69 2.40 16.81 3.79
N LEU A 70 3.69 16.48 3.76
CA LEU A 70 4.51 16.55 2.57
C LEU A 70 4.49 15.21 1.83
N VAL A 71 4.42 15.27 0.50
CA VAL A 71 4.44 14.08 -0.36
C VAL A 71 5.73 13.28 -0.17
N GLU A 72 6.87 13.92 0.09
CA GLU A 72 8.12 13.20 0.35
C GLU A 72 8.04 12.34 1.61
N LEU A 73 7.29 12.77 2.63
CA LEU A 73 7.13 12.00 3.86
C LEU A 73 6.30 10.73 3.59
N ILE A 74 5.29 10.84 2.74
CA ILE A 74 4.47 9.70 2.29
C ILE A 74 5.31 8.71 1.49
N ARG A 75 6.15 9.20 0.57
CA ARG A 75 7.06 8.37 -0.21
C ARG A 75 8.02 7.56 0.66
N LYS A 76 8.45 8.09 1.81
CA LYS A 76 9.35 7.39 2.73
C LYS A 76 8.75 6.12 3.33
N PHE A 77 7.44 6.08 3.61
CA PHE A 77 6.82 4.90 4.23
C PHE A 77 5.96 4.07 3.28
N TRP A 78 5.36 4.68 2.25
CA TRP A 78 4.55 3.97 1.28
C TRP A 78 5.41 3.38 0.15
N GLY A 79 6.30 4.20 -0.42
CA GLY A 79 7.13 3.87 -1.57
C GLY A 79 7.06 4.92 -2.68
N GLU A 80 7.76 4.67 -3.77
CA GLU A 80 7.82 5.55 -4.95
C GLU A 80 6.64 5.36 -5.93
N ASP A 81 5.83 4.33 -5.71
CA ASP A 81 4.79 3.89 -6.65
C ASP A 81 3.56 4.81 -6.67
N CYS A 82 2.74 4.67 -7.72
CA CYS A 82 1.55 5.47 -8.02
C CYS A 82 0.47 5.43 -6.91
N PHE A 83 0.64 6.22 -5.84
CA PHE A 83 -0.34 6.36 -4.78
C PHE A 83 -1.17 7.63 -4.90
N VAL A 84 -2.38 7.58 -4.33
CA VAL A 84 -3.22 8.74 -4.07
C VAL A 84 -3.43 8.83 -2.57
N PHE A 85 -3.44 10.05 -2.04
CA PHE A 85 -3.66 10.27 -0.62
C PHE A 85 -4.60 11.45 -0.37
N ILE A 86 -5.31 11.38 0.76
CA ILE A 86 -6.10 12.48 1.32
C ILE A 86 -5.61 12.70 2.74
N PHE A 87 -5.31 13.95 3.06
CA PHE A 87 -4.88 14.33 4.39
C PHE A 87 -5.82 15.37 4.99
N ALA A 88 -6.29 15.12 6.21
CA ALA A 88 -6.94 16.09 7.06
C ALA A 88 -5.98 16.46 8.19
N ALA A 89 -5.58 17.73 8.22
CA ALA A 89 -4.66 18.26 9.23
C ALA A 89 -5.23 18.16 10.65
N ALA A 90 -4.33 18.10 11.62
CA ALA A 90 -4.68 18.28 13.01
C ALA A 90 -5.11 19.74 13.25
N VAL A 91 -6.37 19.96 13.62
CA VAL A 91 -6.90 21.26 14.07
C VAL A 91 -7.16 21.17 15.57
N GLU A 92 -6.39 21.93 16.35
CA GLU A 92 -6.44 21.98 17.82
C GLU A 92 -6.32 20.61 18.51
N ARG A 93 -7.46 20.01 18.88
CA ARG A 93 -7.55 18.70 19.55
C ARG A 93 -7.71 17.52 18.58
N SER A 94 -7.95 17.78 17.30
CA SER A 94 -8.08 16.70 16.32
C SER A 94 -6.69 16.18 15.96
N GLY A 95 -6.47 14.88 16.10
CA GLY A 95 -5.15 14.27 15.88
C GLY A 95 -4.70 14.19 14.42
N GLY A 96 -5.50 14.65 13.46
CA GLY A 96 -5.21 14.53 12.03
C GLY A 96 -5.38 13.11 11.47
N LEU A 97 -5.77 13.02 10.21
CA LEU A 97 -6.11 11.78 9.51
C LEU A 97 -5.44 11.74 8.14
N LEU A 98 -4.79 10.62 7.83
CA LEU A 98 -4.22 10.35 6.52
C LEU A 98 -4.84 9.09 5.94
N MET A 99 -5.35 9.18 4.71
CA MET A 99 -5.79 8.04 3.92
C MET A 99 -4.89 7.94 2.69
N ILE A 100 -4.39 6.74 2.39
CA ILE A 100 -3.54 6.47 1.22
C ILE A 100 -3.91 5.14 0.58
N TRP A 101 -3.89 5.08 -0.75
CA TRP A 101 -4.15 3.89 -1.52
C TRP A 101 -3.38 3.88 -2.85
N ASP A 102 -3.23 2.70 -3.42
CA ASP A 102 -2.65 2.55 -4.77
C ASP A 102 -3.69 2.92 -5.84
N LYS A 103 -3.27 3.72 -6.83
CA LYS A 103 -4.11 4.12 -7.96
C LYS A 103 -4.50 2.94 -8.86
N GLY A 104 -3.69 1.89 -8.91
CA GLY A 104 -3.91 0.71 -9.76
C GLY A 104 -4.88 -0.32 -9.20
N HIS A 105 -5.41 -0.11 -7.99
CA HIS A 105 -6.31 -1.04 -7.31
C HIS A 105 -7.80 -0.61 -7.34
N PHE A 106 -8.15 0.45 -8.08
CA PHE A 106 -9.52 0.93 -8.28
C PHE A 106 -9.84 1.19 -9.75
#